data_AF-A0A533REJ9-F1
#
_entry.id   AF-A0A533REJ9-F1
#
_cell.length_a   1.000
_cell.length_b   1.000
_cell.length_c   1.000
_cell.angle_alpha   90.00
_cell.angle_beta   90.00
_cell.angle_gamma   90.00
#
_symmetry.space_group_name_H-M   'P 1'
#
loop_
_entity.id
_entity.type
_entity.pdbx_description
1 polymer ?
#
loop_
_entity_poly.entity_id
_entity_poly.type
_entity_poly.pdbx_seq_one_letter_code
_entity_poly.pdbx_strand_id
1 'polypeptide(L)'
;MAVVKRRKSNPDKSDRLALRISGKDRFALELLAQKKGTTVSALVMEALRGPLAEGLTVTKENGRTIYLPDEVYDPLLPDRVVKLAMTAPEFLSDSEAVVWKVIQEDPAYMGTDGPNFKMIRDRWASIKSTADDLLKKHSQ
;
A
#
# COMPACT_ATOMS: atom_id res chain seq x y z
N MET A 1 0.63 15.91 -35.35
CA MET A 1 0.35 15.88 -33.89
C MET A 1 -0.35 14.56 -33.57
N ALA A 2 0.33 13.63 -32.88
CA ALA A 2 -0.27 12.35 -32.51
C ALA A 2 -0.89 12.47 -31.10
N VAL A 3 -2.21 12.32 -31.02
CA VAL A 3 -2.93 12.28 -29.74
C VAL A 3 -2.73 10.89 -29.14
N VAL A 4 -1.87 10.79 -28.13
CA VAL A 4 -1.70 9.57 -27.33
C VAL A 4 -2.97 9.37 -26.49
N LYS A 5 -3.85 8.49 -26.96
CA LYS A 5 -5.02 8.02 -26.21
C LYS A 5 -4.53 7.23 -25.00
N ARG A 6 -4.53 7.85 -23.81
CA ARG A 6 -4.28 7.14 -22.54
C ARG A 6 -5.31 6.01 -22.40
N ARG A 7 -4.84 4.76 -22.41
CA ARG A 7 -5.68 3.60 -22.03
C ARG A 7 -6.11 3.82 -20.58
N LYS A 8 -7.42 3.93 -20.33
CA LYS A 8 -8.00 3.82 -18.99
C LYS A 8 -7.62 2.44 -18.44
N SER A 9 -6.82 2.39 -17.37
CA SER A 9 -6.58 1.15 -16.63
C SER A 9 -7.87 0.77 -15.91
N ASN A 10 -8.35 -0.45 -16.18
CA ASN A 10 -9.53 -1.00 -15.52
C ASN A 10 -9.19 -1.30 -14.04
N PRO A 11 -9.86 -0.68 -13.05
CA PRO A 11 -9.54 -0.88 -11.63
C PRO A 11 -9.94 -2.27 -11.09
N ASP A 12 -10.71 -3.06 -11.84
CA ASP A 12 -11.22 -4.37 -11.42
C ASP A 12 -10.32 -5.57 -11.82
N LYS A 13 -8.99 -5.41 -11.79
CA LYS A 13 -8.13 -6.60 -11.91
C LYS A 13 -8.14 -7.35 -10.58
N SER A 14 -8.83 -8.48 -10.54
CA SER A 14 -8.71 -9.43 -9.44
C SER A 14 -7.29 -10.01 -9.43
N ASP A 15 -6.49 -9.57 -8.46
CA ASP A 15 -5.17 -10.14 -8.21
C ASP A 15 -5.33 -11.55 -7.62
N ARG A 16 -4.48 -12.48 -8.09
CA ARG A 16 -4.51 -13.89 -7.66
C ARG A 16 -3.47 -14.14 -6.59
N LEU A 17 -3.93 -14.59 -5.42
CA LEU A 17 -3.07 -15.13 -4.35
C LEU A 17 -3.03 -16.65 -4.46
N ALA A 18 -1.83 -17.23 -4.54
CA ALA A 18 -1.62 -18.68 -4.49
C ALA A 18 -1.02 -19.07 -3.14
N LEU A 19 -1.68 -19.99 -2.41
CA LEU A 19 -1.26 -20.46 -1.10
C LEU A 19 -0.80 -21.92 -1.17
N ARG A 20 0.31 -22.22 -0.48
CA ARG A 20 0.73 -23.60 -0.24
C ARG A 20 0.23 -24.03 1.13
N ILE A 21 -0.57 -25.09 1.16
CA ILE A 21 -1.15 -25.65 2.38
C ILE A 21 -1.02 -27.18 2.34
N SER A 22 -1.11 -27.83 3.49
CA SER A 22 -1.10 -29.29 3.54
C SER A 22 -2.34 -29.89 2.87
N GLY A 23 -2.26 -31.14 2.42
CA GLY A 23 -3.42 -31.83 1.83
C GLY A 23 -4.59 -31.97 2.81
N LYS A 24 -4.29 -32.14 4.11
CA LYS A 24 -5.30 -32.23 5.17
C LYS A 24 -6.04 -30.91 5.35
N ASP A 25 -5.31 -29.79 5.40
CA ASP A 25 -5.93 -28.46 5.61
C ASP A 25 -6.75 -28.05 4.39
N ARG A 26 -6.28 -28.38 3.18
CA ARG A 26 -7.06 -28.19 1.95
C ARG A 26 -8.39 -28.94 2.02
N PHE A 27 -8.35 -30.22 2.37
CA PHE A 27 -9.56 -31.02 2.47
C PHE A 27 -10.52 -30.47 3.55
N ALA A 28 -10.00 -30.03 4.69
CA ALA A 28 -10.80 -29.40 5.74
C ALA A 28 -11.47 -28.10 5.26
N LEU A 29 -10.76 -27.26 4.50
CA LEU A 29 -11.32 -26.04 3.90
C LEU A 29 -12.42 -26.35 2.89
N GLU A 30 -12.22 -27.36 2.04
CA GLU A 30 -13.22 -27.80 1.06
C GLU A 30 -14.51 -28.29 1.75
N LEU A 31 -14.39 -29.13 2.79
CA LEU A 31 -15.54 -29.60 3.59
C LEU A 31 -16.27 -28.44 4.28
N LEU A 32 -15.54 -27.50 4.86
CA LEU A 32 -16.14 -26.34 5.52
C LEU A 32 -16.86 -25.43 4.52
N ALA A 33 -16.28 -25.20 3.34
CA ALA A 33 -16.88 -24.42 2.27
C ALA A 33 -18.18 -25.08 1.79
N GLN A 34 -18.18 -26.41 1.60
CA GLN A 34 -19.37 -27.17 1.25
C GLN A 34 -20.46 -27.05 2.32
N LYS A 35 -20.11 -27.21 3.60
CA LYS A 35 -21.06 -27.08 4.72
C LYS A 35 -21.68 -25.69 4.79
N LYS A 36 -20.91 -24.64 4.48
CA LYS A 36 -21.37 -23.23 4.45
C LYS A 36 -22.05 -22.84 3.12
N GLY A 37 -22.05 -23.70 2.10
CA GLY A 37 -22.59 -23.37 0.78
C GLY A 37 -21.83 -22.25 0.06
N THR A 38 -20.51 -22.15 0.26
CA THR A 38 -19.66 -21.11 -0.31
C THR A 38 -18.44 -21.70 -1.02
N THR A 39 -17.65 -20.84 -1.70
CA THR A 39 -16.38 -21.26 -2.31
C THR A 39 -15.23 -21.16 -1.29
N VAL A 40 -14.16 -21.94 -1.49
CA VAL A 40 -12.96 -21.86 -0.63
C VAL A 40 -12.38 -20.44 -0.63
N SER A 41 -12.35 -19.77 -1.79
CA SER A 41 -11.86 -18.40 -1.89
C SER A 41 -12.70 -17.42 -1.05
N ALA A 42 -14.04 -17.51 -1.14
CA ALA A 42 -14.92 -16.66 -0.35
C ALA A 42 -14.79 -16.93 1.16
N LEU A 43 -14.66 -18.20 1.54
CA LEU A 43 -14.43 -18.61 2.93
C LEU A 43 -13.11 -18.03 3.49
N VAL A 44 -12.02 -18.13 2.71
CA VAL A 44 -10.72 -17.58 3.11
C VAL A 44 -10.79 -16.06 3.24
N MET A 45 -11.43 -15.38 2.30
CA MET A 45 -11.62 -13.93 2.38
C MET A 45 -12.47 -13.52 3.59
N GLU A 46 -13.54 -14.25 3.89
CA GLU A 46 -14.36 -14.04 5.10
C GLU A 46 -13.51 -14.18 6.37
N ALA A 47 -12.68 -15.23 6.44
CA ALA A 47 -11.79 -15.47 7.59
C ALA A 47 -10.73 -14.38 7.77
N LEU A 48 -10.24 -13.77 6.67
CA LEU A 48 -9.23 -12.71 6.72
C LEU A 48 -9.82 -11.34 7.09
N ARG A 49 -11.12 -11.09 6.86
CA ARG A 49 -11.74 -9.77 7.10
C ARG A 49 -11.57 -9.28 8.54
N GLY A 50 -11.81 -10.15 9.52
CA GLY A 50 -11.70 -9.79 10.94
C GLY A 50 -10.29 -9.35 11.33
N PRO A 51 -9.28 -10.23 11.18
CA PRO A 51 -7.88 -9.90 11.49
C PRO A 51 -7.35 -8.69 10.73
N LEU A 52 -7.73 -8.52 9.45
CA LEU A 52 -7.33 -7.33 8.67
C LEU A 52 -7.97 -6.06 9.23
N ALA A 53 -9.27 -6.07 9.52
CA ALA A 53 -9.95 -4.92 10.09
C ALA A 53 -9.37 -4.54 11.45
N GLU A 54 -9.14 -5.51 12.33
CA GLU A 54 -8.59 -5.26 13.66
C GLU A 54 -7.13 -4.80 13.60
N GLY A 55 -6.28 -5.47 12.81
CA GLY A 55 -4.85 -5.19 12.75
C GLY A 55 -4.46 -3.95 11.95
N LEU A 56 -5.32 -3.48 11.03
CA LEU A 56 -5.06 -2.32 10.16
C LEU A 56 -5.96 -1.13 10.47
N THR A 57 -6.68 -1.17 11.58
CA THR A 57 -7.41 0.00 12.08
C THR A 57 -6.50 0.78 13.03
N VAL A 58 -6.33 2.07 12.74
CA VAL A 58 -5.49 2.99 13.52
C VAL A 58 -6.31 4.16 14.04
N THR A 59 -6.06 4.55 15.28
CA THR A 59 -6.68 5.73 15.91
C THR A 59 -5.73 6.90 15.82
N LYS A 60 -6.13 7.96 15.12
CA LYS A 60 -5.36 9.20 15.01
C LYS A 60 -5.44 10.01 16.30
N GLU A 61 -4.52 10.97 16.47
CA GLU A 61 -4.46 11.87 17.63
C GLU A 61 -5.76 12.66 17.88
N ASN A 62 -6.55 12.92 16.82
CA ASN A 62 -7.86 13.57 16.92
C ASN A 62 -9.00 12.62 17.35
N GLY A 63 -8.68 11.39 17.78
CA GLY A 63 -9.64 10.36 18.17
C GLY A 63 -10.39 9.71 17.00
N ARG A 64 -10.11 10.09 15.75
CA ARG A 64 -10.72 9.46 14.58
C ARG A 64 -10.06 8.12 14.31
N THR A 65 -10.86 7.07 14.33
CA THR A 65 -10.48 5.73 13.91
C THR A 65 -10.63 5.61 12.39
N ILE A 66 -9.60 5.10 11.73
CA ILE A 66 -9.56 4.88 10.28
C ILE A 66 -9.10 3.46 9.95
N TYR A 67 -9.66 2.89 8.89
CA TYR A 67 -9.13 1.65 8.30
C TYR A 67 -8.02 2.03 7.31
N LEU A 68 -6.79 1.65 7.63
CA LEU A 68 -5.59 2.16 6.94
C LEU A 68 -5.64 1.98 5.42
N PRO A 69 -6.01 0.80 4.86
CA PRO A 69 -6.07 0.62 3.41
C PRO A 69 -7.00 1.60 2.68
N ASP A 70 -8.10 2.03 3.30
CA ASP A 70 -9.03 2.98 2.66
C ASP A 70 -8.42 4.38 2.50
N GLU A 71 -7.51 4.76 3.40
CA GLU A 71 -6.87 6.07 3.40
C GLU A 71 -5.57 6.08 2.57
N VAL A 72 -4.80 4.99 2.58
CA VAL A 72 -3.45 4.98 2.00
C VAL A 72 -3.34 4.26 0.66
N TYR A 73 -4.29 3.41 0.29
CA TYR A 73 -4.20 2.68 -0.97
C TYR A 73 -4.21 3.64 -2.16
N ASP A 74 -3.20 3.50 -3.02
CA ASP A 74 -3.11 4.22 -4.28
C ASP A 74 -2.45 3.33 -5.35
N PRO A 75 -3.03 3.22 -6.55
CA PRO A 75 -2.40 2.53 -7.67
C PRO A 75 -1.01 3.09 -8.00
N LEU A 76 -0.79 4.38 -7.79
CA LEU A 76 0.49 5.04 -7.99
C LEU A 76 1.36 4.87 -6.74
N LEU A 77 2.48 4.17 -6.90
CA LEU A 77 3.44 3.97 -5.82
C LEU A 77 3.88 5.27 -5.11
N PRO A 78 4.20 6.38 -5.81
CA PRO A 78 4.61 7.62 -5.14
C PRO A 78 3.54 8.14 -4.17
N ASP A 79 2.29 8.18 -4.63
CA ASP A 79 1.16 8.71 -3.85
C ASP A 79 0.87 7.79 -2.66
N ARG A 80 0.96 6.47 -2.84
CA ARG A 80 0.81 5.47 -1.78
C ARG A 80 1.84 5.63 -0.67
N VAL A 81 3.12 5.79 -1.02
CA VAL A 81 4.21 5.97 -0.05
C VAL A 81 3.99 7.24 0.76
N VAL A 82 3.65 8.35 0.10
CA VAL A 82 3.37 9.63 0.78
C VAL A 82 2.16 9.53 1.70
N LYS A 83 1.04 8.95 1.23
CA LYS A 83 -0.16 8.76 2.05
C LYS A 83 0.10 7.87 3.26
N LEU A 84 0.86 6.79 3.09
CA LEU A 84 1.26 5.90 4.17
C LEU A 84 2.14 6.65 5.17
N ALA A 85 3.15 7.39 4.71
CA ALA A 85 4.04 8.18 5.55
C ALA A 85 3.31 9.25 6.38
N MET A 86 2.29 9.89 5.80
CA MET A 86 1.48 10.88 6.52
C MET A 86 0.51 10.25 7.53
N THR A 87 0.13 8.99 7.35
CA THR A 87 -0.97 8.37 8.11
C THR A 87 -0.48 7.41 9.17
N ALA A 88 0.51 6.58 8.85
CA ALA A 88 1.05 5.54 9.71
C ALA A 88 2.51 5.25 9.29
N PRO A 89 3.46 6.18 9.57
CA PRO A 89 4.86 6.09 9.14
C PRO A 89 5.60 4.84 9.64
N GLU A 90 5.13 4.20 10.71
CA GLU A 90 5.67 2.96 11.27
C GLU A 90 5.52 1.74 10.34
N PHE A 91 4.66 1.83 9.32
CA PHE A 91 4.49 0.79 8.31
C PHE A 91 5.37 1.01 7.07
N LEU A 92 6.16 2.09 7.01
CA LEU A 92 7.13 2.28 5.94
C LEU A 92 8.26 1.27 6.09
N SER A 93 8.70 0.68 4.99
CA SER A 93 9.99 -0.01 4.96
C SER A 93 11.14 1.00 5.13
N ASP A 94 12.32 0.55 5.54
CA ASP A 94 13.51 1.41 5.65
C ASP A 94 13.79 2.21 4.37
N SER A 95 13.62 1.56 3.22
CA SER A 95 13.80 2.20 1.92
C SER A 95 12.79 3.32 1.65
N GLU A 96 11.53 3.11 2.04
CA GLU A 96 10.47 4.09 1.88
C GLU A 96 10.61 5.24 2.91
N ALA A 97 11.10 4.95 4.11
CA ALA A 97 11.39 5.95 5.13
C ALA A 97 12.48 6.92 4.65
N VAL A 98 13.54 6.44 3.99
CA VAL A 98 14.57 7.31 3.40
C VAL A 98 14.01 8.12 2.24
N VAL A 99 13.18 7.52 1.37
CA VAL A 99 12.48 8.26 0.32
C VAL A 99 11.62 9.38 0.91
N TRP A 100 10.87 9.09 1.97
CA TRP A 100 10.05 10.09 2.66
C TRP A 100 10.90 11.21 3.26
N LYS A 101 12.04 10.87 3.86
CA LYS A 101 13.00 11.87 4.37
C LYS A 101 13.49 12.81 3.28
N VAL A 102 13.86 12.30 2.10
CA VAL A 102 14.25 13.13 0.94
C VAL A 102 13.12 14.07 0.52
N ILE A 103 11.87 13.59 0.55
CA ILE A 103 10.70 14.41 0.24
C ILE A 103 10.51 15.53 1.29
N GLN A 104 10.68 15.22 2.57
CA GLN A 104 10.51 16.20 3.65
C GLN A 104 11.62 17.27 3.67
N GLU A 105 12.84 16.92 3.27
CA GLU A 105 14.00 17.81 3.31
C GLU A 105 14.02 18.86 2.18
N ASP A 106 13.35 18.60 1.05
CA ASP A 106 13.24 19.57 -0.05
C ASP A 106 11.87 20.29 0.00
N PRO A 107 11.87 21.61 0.32
CA PRO A 107 10.64 22.41 0.40
C PRO A 107 9.82 22.41 -0.89
N ALA A 108 10.42 22.12 -2.04
CA ALA A 108 9.68 22.11 -3.29
C ALA A 108 8.68 20.93 -3.38
N TYR A 109 8.90 19.86 -2.60
CA TYR A 109 7.93 18.76 -2.46
C TYR A 109 6.90 18.97 -1.35
N MET A 110 7.13 19.94 -0.46
CA MET A 110 6.26 20.25 0.69
C MET A 110 5.61 21.62 0.50
N GLY A 111 4.34 21.63 0.10
CA GLY A 111 3.56 22.86 0.00
C GLY A 111 3.04 23.34 1.36
N THR A 112 2.37 24.49 1.37
CA THR A 112 1.81 25.11 2.59
C THR A 112 0.79 24.21 3.30
N ASP A 113 0.03 23.42 2.54
CA ASP A 113 -1.04 22.55 3.05
C ASP A 113 -0.64 21.06 3.08
N GLY A 114 0.63 20.74 2.82
CA GLY A 114 1.15 19.37 2.78
C GLY A 114 1.85 18.99 1.46
N PRO A 115 2.05 17.68 1.20
CA PRO A 115 2.87 17.23 0.09
C PRO A 115 2.33 17.60 -1.29
N ASN A 116 3.21 18.06 -2.18
CA ASN A 116 2.90 18.32 -3.57
C ASN A 116 2.97 17.03 -4.39
N PHE A 117 1.89 16.24 -4.36
CA PHE A 117 1.77 14.95 -5.06
C PHE A 117 2.09 15.02 -6.56
N LYS A 118 1.76 16.12 -7.23
CA LYS A 118 2.10 16.26 -8.66
C LYS A 118 3.62 16.31 -8.85
N MET A 119 4.30 17.16 -8.09
CA MET A 119 5.74 17.33 -8.22
C MET A 119 6.52 16.08 -7.75
N ILE A 120 6.05 15.41 -6.69
CA ILE A 120 6.64 14.16 -6.20
C ILE A 120 6.55 13.07 -7.28
N ARG A 121 5.40 12.93 -7.95
CA ARG A 121 5.23 11.99 -9.07
C ARG A 121 6.15 12.32 -10.25
N ASP A 122 6.17 13.59 -10.65
CA ASP A 122 6.96 14.04 -11.81
C ASP A 122 8.47 13.84 -11.58
N ARG A 123 8.94 13.94 -10.33
CA ARG A 123 10.36 13.78 -9.95
C ARG A 123 10.70 12.47 -9.24
N TRP A 124 9.80 11.49 -9.28
CA TRP A 124 9.93 10.26 -8.49
C TRP A 124 11.24 9.50 -8.72
N ALA A 125 11.70 9.41 -9.98
CA ALA A 125 12.95 8.73 -10.31
C ALA A 125 14.17 9.40 -9.66
N SER A 126 14.20 10.74 -9.65
CA SER A 126 15.28 11.50 -9.02
C SER A 126 15.24 11.37 -7.49
N ILE A 127 14.05 11.43 -6.88
CA ILE A 127 13.87 11.22 -5.44
C ILE A 127 14.41 9.85 -5.03
N LYS A 128 14.04 8.78 -5.76
CA LYS A 128 14.54 7.43 -5.50
C LYS A 128 16.05 7.34 -5.63
N SER A 129 16.63 7.90 -6.69
CA SER A 129 18.09 7.88 -6.88
C SER A 129 18.82 8.52 -5.70
N THR A 130 18.34 9.67 -5.23
CA THR A 130 18.91 10.34 -4.06
C THR A 130 18.77 9.48 -2.80
N ALA A 131 17.61 8.87 -2.58
CA ALA A 131 17.39 7.99 -1.44
C ALA A 131 18.30 6.75 -1.47
N ASP A 132 18.48 6.13 -2.63
CA ASP A 132 19.37 4.98 -2.82
C ASP A 132 20.84 5.35 -2.55
N ASP A 133 21.27 6.55 -2.95
CA ASP A 133 22.62 7.04 -2.68
C ASP A 133 22.84 7.33 -1.20
N LEU A 134 21.82 7.83 -0.48
CA LEU A 134 21.87 7.99 0.98
C LEU A 134 21.96 6.64 1.69
N LEU A 135 21.16 5.65 1.28
CA LEU A 135 21.21 4.30 1.86
C LEU A 135 22.59 3.66 1.69
N LYS A 136 23.21 3.80 0.51
CA LYS A 136 24.56 3.29 0.26
C LYS A 136 25.61 3.93 1.15
N LYS A 137 25.52 5.24 1.39
CA LYS A 137 26.47 5.98 2.24
C LYS A 137 26.39 5.57 3.71
N HIS A 138 25.23 5.15 4.18
CA HIS A 138 25.01 4.74 5.58
C HIS A 138 25.13 3.24 5.83
N SER A 139 25.33 2.44 4.77
CA SER A 139 25.54 0.98 4.86
C SER A 139 27.01 0.56 4.81
N GLN A 140 27.94 1.52 4.78
CA GLN A 140 29.40 1.33 4.85
C GLN A 140 29.92 1.73 6.23
#